data_AF-A0A356TQ92-F1
#
_entry.id   AF-A0A356TQ92-F1
#
_cell.length_a   1.000
_cell.length_b   1.000
_cell.length_c   1.000
_cell.angle_alpha   90.00
_cell.angle_beta   90.00
_cell.angle_gamma   90.00
#
_symmetry.space_group_name_H-M   'P 1'
#
loop_
_entity.id
_entity.type
_entity.pdbx_description
1 polymer ?
#
loop_
_entity_poly.entity_id
_entity_poly.type
_entity_poly.pdbx_seq_one_letter_code
_entity_poly.pdbx_strand_id
1 'polypeptide(L)'
;TLGLSLRFRPLAPAMPSASRGTGLFVELGGGGALTGGLVRPTAEAAIGWGFAWDDVDIGPVVRWSTVFEVDNQLEDRPAHVLLFGVELTLFDARPAPPEPAPPRPPGDRDGDGITDDVDACTEIPEDFDGF
;
A
#
# COMPACT_ATOMS: atom_id res chain seq x y z
N THR A 1 14.98 6.49 -20.91
CA THR A 1 16.17 5.96 -20.21
C THR A 1 15.96 4.49 -19.96
N LEU A 2 17.03 3.70 -19.88
CA LEU A 2 17.00 2.34 -19.35
C LEU A 2 17.86 2.34 -18.09
N GLY A 3 17.31 1.91 -16.96
CA GLY A 3 18.00 1.96 -15.69
C GLY A 3 17.41 1.02 -14.65
N LEU A 4 18.08 0.96 -13.51
CA LEU A 4 17.62 0.25 -12.33
C LEU A 4 17.35 1.28 -11.23
N SER A 5 16.25 1.09 -10.51
CA SER A 5 15.94 1.89 -9.34
C SER A 5 15.67 1.02 -8.12
N LEU A 6 15.96 1.58 -6.97
CA LEU A 6 15.64 1.04 -5.66
C LEU A 6 14.69 2.00 -4.97
N ARG A 7 13.62 1.44 -4.40
CA ARG A 7 12.63 2.18 -3.65
C ARG A 7 12.65 1.79 -2.18
N PHE A 8 12.67 2.78 -1.32
CA PHE A 8 12.67 2.65 0.13
C PHE A 8 11.46 3.35 0.74
N ARG A 9 10.86 2.74 1.77
CA ARG A 9 9.71 3.28 2.51
C ARG A 9 10.07 3.43 4.00
N PRO A 10 10.56 4.60 4.43
CA PRO A 10 11.11 4.80 5.77
C PRO A 10 10.08 4.68 6.89
N LEU A 11 8.80 4.96 6.58
CA LEU A 11 7.71 5.00 7.56
C LEU A 11 6.83 3.75 7.51
N ALA A 12 7.24 2.70 6.80
CA ALA A 12 6.47 1.46 6.73
C ALA A 12 6.40 0.78 8.13
N PRO A 13 5.25 0.19 8.51
CA PRO A 13 5.13 -0.51 9.78
C PRO A 13 6.20 -1.60 9.94
N ALA A 14 6.73 -1.75 11.15
CA ALA A 14 7.72 -2.79 11.48
C ALA A 14 7.14 -4.22 11.41
N MET A 15 5.80 -4.35 11.42
CA MET A 15 5.12 -5.62 11.24
C MET A 15 5.16 -6.03 9.76
N PRO A 16 5.32 -7.32 9.44
CA PRO A 16 5.27 -7.81 8.07
C PRO A 16 3.84 -7.67 7.52
N SER A 17 3.52 -6.50 6.99
CA SER A 17 2.40 -6.31 6.07
C SER A 17 2.82 -6.79 4.69
N ALA A 18 1.92 -7.50 4.01
CA ALA A 18 2.09 -7.84 2.61
C ALA A 18 1.96 -6.60 1.71
N SER A 19 1.10 -5.64 2.07
CA SER A 19 0.93 -4.36 1.36
C SER A 19 2.14 -3.46 1.53
N ARG A 20 2.66 -2.90 0.43
CA ARG A 20 3.78 -1.96 0.41
C ARG A 20 3.57 -0.76 -0.51
N GLY A 21 2.41 -0.55 -1.12
CA GLY A 21 2.20 0.56 -2.07
C GLY A 21 1.89 1.92 -1.43
N THR A 22 1.55 1.97 -0.14
CA THR A 22 1.11 3.19 0.55
C THR A 22 2.17 3.87 1.43
N GLY A 23 1.99 5.16 1.70
CA GLY A 23 2.87 5.99 2.53
C GLY A 23 4.02 6.65 1.77
N LEU A 24 4.92 7.31 2.52
CA LEU A 24 6.12 7.95 2.00
C LEU A 24 7.06 6.91 1.35
N PHE A 25 7.55 7.23 0.15
CA PHE A 25 8.66 6.51 -0.45
C PHE A 25 9.73 7.48 -0.97
N VAL A 26 10.95 6.98 -1.00
CA VAL A 26 12.10 7.57 -1.67
C VAL A 26 12.61 6.56 -2.68
N GLU A 27 12.97 7.02 -3.87
CA GLU A 27 13.52 6.19 -4.93
C GLU A 27 14.85 6.76 -5.39
N LEU A 28 15.83 5.90 -5.62
CA LEU A 28 17.11 6.24 -6.21
C LEU A 28 17.36 5.30 -7.37
N GLY A 29 17.84 5.84 -8.49
CA GLY A 29 18.10 5.03 -9.67
C GLY A 29 19.20 5.60 -10.54
N GLY A 30 19.63 4.80 -11.49
CA GLY A 30 20.61 5.20 -12.48
C GLY A 30 20.60 4.27 -13.68
N GLY A 31 21.14 4.75 -14.79
CA GLY A 31 21.13 4.02 -16.04
C GLY A 31 21.67 4.81 -17.22
N GLY A 32 21.25 4.43 -18.42
CA GLY A 32 21.63 5.07 -19.68
C GLY A 32 20.44 5.72 -20.41
N ALA A 33 20.65 6.90 -20.97
CA ALA A 33 19.75 7.53 -21.94
C ALA A 33 20.29 7.33 -23.36
N LEU A 34 19.42 6.96 -24.31
CA LEU A 34 19.76 6.94 -25.74
C LEU A 34 19.45 8.31 -26.34
N THR A 35 20.47 8.97 -26.92
CA THR A 35 20.35 10.27 -27.60
C THR A 35 21.02 10.18 -28.96
N GLY A 36 20.25 10.04 -30.05
CA GLY A 36 20.80 10.03 -31.42
C GLY A 36 21.84 8.94 -31.70
N GLY A 37 21.82 7.83 -30.95
CA GLY A 37 22.80 6.73 -31.03
C GLY A 37 23.85 6.72 -29.91
N LEU A 38 23.96 7.80 -29.14
CA LEU A 38 24.85 7.88 -27.98
C LEU A 38 24.15 7.40 -26.71
N VAL A 39 24.89 6.68 -25.86
CA VAL A 39 24.43 6.30 -24.52
C VAL A 39 25.01 7.28 -23.51
N ARG A 40 24.15 8.01 -22.81
CA ARG A 40 24.54 8.99 -21.77
C ARG A 40 24.22 8.44 -20.37
N PRO A 41 25.14 8.54 -19.40
CA PRO A 41 24.84 8.14 -18.03
C PRO A 41 23.74 9.02 -17.44
N THR A 42 22.93 8.45 -16.57
CA THR A 42 21.84 9.13 -15.88
C THR A 42 21.77 8.71 -14.42
N ALA A 43 21.39 9.65 -13.56
CA ALA A 43 21.06 9.41 -12.17
C ALA A 43 19.70 10.04 -11.84
N GLU A 44 18.93 9.37 -11.00
CA GLU A 44 17.57 9.75 -10.67
C GLU A 44 17.34 9.66 -9.16
N ALA A 45 16.60 10.63 -8.64
CA ALA A 45 16.08 10.61 -7.27
C ALA A 45 14.61 10.99 -7.29
N ALA A 46 13.78 10.29 -6.54
CA ALA A 46 12.36 10.60 -6.44
C ALA A 46 11.88 10.53 -4.99
N ILE A 47 10.85 11.31 -4.71
CA ILE A 47 10.10 11.28 -3.46
C ILE A 47 8.61 11.30 -3.79
N GLY A 48 7.82 10.50 -3.10
CA GLY A 48 6.38 10.46 -3.31
C GLY A 48 5.63 9.89 -2.13
N TRP A 49 4.31 9.97 -2.21
CA TRP A 49 3.42 9.48 -1.16
C TRP A 49 2.27 8.69 -1.77
N GLY A 50 2.20 7.39 -1.47
CA GLY A 50 1.14 6.51 -1.99
C GLY A 50 -0.10 6.49 -1.10
N PHE A 51 -1.27 6.46 -1.71
CA PHE A 51 -2.58 6.32 -1.07
C PHE A 51 -3.29 5.09 -1.64
N ALA A 52 -3.96 4.34 -0.77
CA ALA A 52 -4.84 3.27 -1.22
C ALA A 52 -6.11 3.86 -1.84
N TRP A 53 -6.39 3.46 -3.07
CA TRP A 53 -7.64 3.72 -3.75
C TRP A 53 -8.18 2.39 -4.28
N ASP A 54 -9.02 1.77 -3.45
CA ASP A 54 -9.68 0.51 -3.78
C ASP A 54 -8.65 -0.59 -4.17
N ASP A 55 -8.62 -1.04 -5.42
CA ASP A 55 -7.70 -2.08 -5.91
C ASP A 55 -6.32 -1.57 -6.38
N VAL A 56 -6.10 -0.25 -6.35
CA VAL A 56 -4.83 0.35 -6.79
C VAL A 56 -4.27 1.28 -5.72
N ASP A 57 -2.96 1.53 -5.76
CA ASP A 57 -2.39 2.65 -5.02
C ASP A 57 -1.98 3.76 -5.99
N ILE A 58 -2.28 4.99 -5.60
CA ILE A 58 -1.98 6.18 -6.39
C ILE A 58 -1.29 7.22 -5.52
N GLY A 59 -0.35 7.95 -6.08
CA GLY A 59 0.38 8.94 -5.29
C GLY A 59 1.07 10.02 -6.12
N PRO A 60 1.11 11.28 -5.66
CA PRO A 60 1.99 12.26 -6.26
C PRO A 60 3.45 11.85 -6.06
N VAL A 61 4.26 12.13 -7.07
CA VAL A 61 5.70 11.91 -7.06
C VAL A 61 6.40 13.11 -7.67
N VAL A 62 7.51 13.51 -7.05
CA VAL A 62 8.47 14.46 -7.60
C VAL A 62 9.74 13.70 -7.90
N ARG A 63 10.26 13.82 -9.12
CA ARG A 63 11.48 13.15 -9.58
C ARG A 63 12.47 14.16 -10.12
N TRP A 64 13.70 14.07 -9.66
CA TRP A 64 14.86 14.74 -10.22
C TRP A 64 15.64 13.74 -11.09
N SER A 65 15.91 14.11 -12.34
CA SER A 65 16.77 13.35 -13.26
C SER A 65 17.96 14.18 -13.68
N THR A 66 19.14 13.59 -13.64
CA THR A 66 20.40 14.19 -14.08
C THR A 66 20.94 13.37 -15.24
N VAL A 67 21.24 14.04 -16.36
CA VAL A 67 21.90 13.44 -17.53
C VAL A 67 23.31 14.00 -17.60
N PHE A 68 24.30 13.10 -17.60
CA PHE A 68 25.71 13.48 -17.64
C PHE A 68 26.20 13.63 -19.09
N GLU A 69 26.94 14.69 -19.34
CA GLU A 69 27.66 14.95 -20.59
C GLU A 69 29.11 14.48 -20.39
N VAL A 70 29.60 13.55 -21.22
CA VAL A 70 30.93 12.93 -21.03
C VAL A 70 31.90 13.24 -22.18
N ASP A 71 31.36 13.62 -23.35
CA ASP A 71 32.12 13.69 -24.60
C ASP A 71 32.37 15.13 -25.10
N ASN A 72 31.90 16.18 -24.40
CA ASN A 72 31.98 17.56 -24.89
C ASN A 72 32.84 18.47 -23.99
N GLN A 73 34.02 18.84 -24.46
CA GLN A 73 35.01 19.67 -23.75
C GLN A 73 34.59 21.15 -23.59
N LEU A 74 33.51 21.60 -24.27
CA LEU A 74 33.08 23.01 -24.30
C LEU A 74 31.87 23.31 -23.38
N GLU A 75 31.10 22.29 -22.97
CA GLU A 75 29.97 22.45 -22.04
C GLU A 75 29.93 21.22 -21.12
N ASP A 76 30.59 21.33 -19.96
CA ASP A 76 30.80 20.23 -19.01
C ASP A 76 29.67 20.14 -17.95
N ARG A 77 28.51 20.73 -18.24
CA ARG A 77 27.43 20.88 -17.27
C ARG A 77 26.37 19.78 -17.44
N PRO A 78 26.03 19.04 -16.38
CA PRO A 78 24.97 18.06 -16.44
C PRO A 78 23.62 18.74 -16.67
N ALA A 79 22.74 18.07 -17.42
CA ALA A 79 21.36 18.51 -17.57
C ALA A 79 20.52 17.99 -16.41
N HIS A 80 19.75 18.88 -15.79
CA HIS A 80 18.84 18.54 -14.70
C HIS A 80 17.39 18.74 -15.14
N VAL A 81 16.56 17.74 -14.88
CA VAL A 81 15.12 17.76 -15.17
C VAL A 81 14.37 17.45 -13.90
N LEU A 82 13.45 18.33 -13.51
CA LEU A 82 12.52 18.09 -12.42
C LEU A 82 11.15 17.72 -13.01
N LEU A 83 10.59 16.60 -12.57
CA LEU A 83 9.31 16.07 -13.02
C LEU A 83 8.34 16.02 -11.85
N PHE A 84 7.11 16.44 -12.11
CA PHE A 84 5.97 16.25 -11.23
C PHE A 84 5.04 15.26 -11.90
N GLY A 85 4.62 14.23 -11.19
CA GLY A 85 3.82 13.17 -11.76
C GLY A 85 2.97 12.46 -10.74
N VAL A 86 2.29 11.43 -11.23
CA VAL A 86 1.48 10.52 -10.45
C VAL A 86 2.04 9.12 -10.66
N GLU A 87 2.26 8.42 -9.55
CA GLU A 87 2.58 7.01 -9.51
C GLU A 87 1.29 6.19 -9.39
N LEU A 88 1.25 5.07 -10.11
CA LEU A 88 0.22 4.04 -10.00
C LEU A 88 0.92 2.72 -9.64
N THR A 89 0.54 2.13 -8.51
CA THR A 89 0.96 0.78 -8.11
C THR A 89 -0.20 -0.18 -8.34
N LEU A 90 0.06 -1.20 -9.15
CA LEU A 90 -0.87 -2.28 -9.46
C LEU A 90 -0.42 -3.56 -8.75
N PHE A 91 -1.39 -4.42 -8.42
CA PHE A 91 -1.12 -5.74 -7.83
C PHE A 91 -0.38 -5.71 -6.48
N ASP A 92 -0.55 -4.65 -5.68
CA ASP A 92 -0.10 -4.68 -4.28
C ASP A 92 -0.96 -5.66 -3.47
N ALA A 93 -0.36 -6.34 -2.50
CA ALA A 93 -1.11 -7.27 -1.67
C ALA A 93 -2.07 -6.50 -0.76
N ARG A 94 -3.35 -6.89 -0.74
CA ARG A 94 -4.36 -6.31 0.14
C ARG A 94 -4.65 -7.26 1.31
N PRO A 95 -4.77 -6.79 2.55
CA PRO A 95 -5.32 -7.60 3.63
C PRO A 95 -6.71 -8.09 3.24
N ALA A 96 -6.99 -9.37 3.49
CA ALA A 96 -8.35 -9.86 3.39
C ALA A 96 -9.25 -9.03 4.34
N PRO A 97 -10.50 -8.73 3.96
CA PRO A 97 -11.46 -8.22 4.90
C PRO A 97 -11.49 -9.12 6.16
N PRO A 98 -11.60 -8.54 7.36
CA PRO A 98 -11.73 -9.36 8.56
C PRO A 98 -12.89 -10.33 8.37
N GLU A 99 -12.68 -11.60 8.73
CA GLU A 99 -13.76 -12.57 8.76
C GLU A 99 -14.89 -12.02 9.64
N PRO A 100 -16.17 -12.13 9.22
CA PRO A 100 -17.27 -11.72 10.07
C PRO A 100 -17.12 -12.40 11.43
N ALA A 101 -17.26 -11.62 12.50
CA ALA A 101 -17.24 -12.17 13.85
C ALA A 101 -18.27 -13.32 13.93
N PRO A 102 -17.98 -14.40 14.67
CA PRO A 102 -18.96 -15.45 14.87
C PRO A 102 -20.25 -14.84 15.41
N PRO A 103 -21.43 -15.35 15.00
CA PRO A 103 -22.69 -14.88 15.56
C PRO A 103 -22.61 -14.99 17.08
N ARG A 104 -23.13 -13.98 17.79
CA ARG A 104 -23.25 -14.06 19.24
C ARG A 104 -24.06 -15.33 19.56
N PRO A 105 -23.67 -16.14 20.54
CA PRO A 105 -24.51 -17.23 21.00
C PRO A 105 -25.91 -16.66 21.33
N PRO A 106 -26.99 -17.41 21.07
CA PRO A 106 -28.32 -17.03 21.53
C PRO A 106 -28.30 -16.67 23.01
N GLY A 107 -29.08 -15.66 23.39
CA GLY A 107 -29.26 -15.32 24.80
C GLY A 107 -29.99 -16.44 25.53
N ASP A 108 -29.76 -16.51 26.82
CA ASP A 108 -30.54 -17.29 27.79
C ASP A 108 -30.65 -16.35 28.99
N ARG A 109 -31.74 -15.58 29.05
CA ARG A 109 -31.90 -14.44 29.97
C ARG A 109 -32.16 -14.86 31.40
N ASP A 110 -32.85 -15.96 31.62
CA ASP A 110 -33.20 -16.45 32.95
C ASP A 110 -32.33 -17.63 33.41
N GLY A 111 -31.51 -18.19 32.53
CA GLY A 111 -30.46 -19.14 32.83
C GLY A 111 -30.98 -20.56 33.04
N ASP A 112 -32.13 -20.91 32.49
CA ASP A 112 -32.73 -22.23 32.62
C ASP A 112 -32.21 -23.26 31.60
N GLY A 113 -31.40 -22.79 30.64
CA GLY A 113 -30.76 -23.59 29.62
C GLY A 113 -31.52 -23.67 28.29
N ILE A 114 -32.64 -22.96 28.14
CA ILE A 114 -33.34 -22.75 26.87
C ILE A 114 -32.91 -21.41 26.28
N THR A 115 -32.73 -21.36 24.95
CA THR A 115 -32.33 -20.11 24.30
C THR A 115 -33.54 -19.20 24.06
N ASP A 116 -33.37 -17.89 24.25
CA ASP A 116 -34.39 -16.83 24.13
C ASP A 116 -35.24 -16.92 22.84
N ASP A 117 -34.71 -17.54 21.77
CA ASP A 117 -35.39 -17.67 20.47
C ASP A 117 -36.39 -18.84 20.41
N VAL A 118 -36.29 -19.80 21.31
CA VAL A 118 -37.20 -20.96 21.43
C VAL A 118 -37.90 -21.05 22.80
N ASP A 119 -37.46 -20.25 23.76
CA ASP A 119 -38.04 -20.06 25.08
C ASP A 119 -39.38 -19.29 24.99
N ALA A 120 -40.44 -19.85 25.57
CA ALA A 120 -41.76 -19.23 25.58
C ALA A 120 -41.88 -18.11 26.63
N CYS A 121 -41.04 -18.17 27.66
CA CYS A 121 -41.05 -17.39 28.89
C CYS A 121 -39.66 -16.79 29.18
N THR A 122 -39.11 -15.98 28.28
CA THR A 122 -37.72 -15.43 28.29
C THR A 122 -37.23 -14.67 29.54
N GLU A 123 -38.02 -14.51 30.58
CA GLU A 123 -37.64 -13.83 31.82
C GLU A 123 -37.93 -14.68 33.07
N ILE A 124 -38.48 -15.89 32.92
CA ILE A 124 -38.94 -16.75 34.01
C ILE A 124 -38.57 -18.21 33.69
N PRO A 125 -37.69 -18.83 34.50
CA PRO A 125 -37.27 -20.21 34.29
C PRO A 125 -38.47 -21.16 34.20
N GLU A 126 -38.48 -22.01 33.18
CA GLU A 126 -39.59 -22.90 32.93
C GLU A 126 -39.63 -24.04 33.95
N ASP A 127 -40.83 -24.36 34.44
CA ASP A 127 -41.05 -25.51 35.29
C ASP A 127 -41.23 -26.77 34.43
N PHE A 128 -40.20 -27.62 34.38
CA PHE A 128 -40.28 -28.92 33.73
C PHE A 128 -41.15 -29.94 34.51
N ASP A 129 -42.18 -29.50 35.23
CA ASP A 129 -43.06 -30.36 36.02
C ASP A 129 -44.28 -30.89 35.23
N GLY A 130 -44.52 -30.37 34.03
CA GLY A 130 -45.41 -30.96 33.03
C GLY A 130 -46.91 -30.77 33.31
N PHE A 131 -47.30 -29.70 34.00
CA PHE A 131 -48.70 -29.36 34.30
C PHE A 131 -49.15 -27.99 33.79
#